data_AF-A0A383BG73-F1
#
_entry.id   AF-A0A383BG73-F1
#
_cell.length_a   1.000
_cell.length_b   1.000
_cell.length_c   1.000
_cell.angle_alpha   90.00
_cell.angle_beta   90.00
_cell.angle_gamma   90.00
#
_symmetry.space_group_name_H-M   'P 1'
#
loop_
_entity.id
_entity.type
_entity.pdbx_description
1 polymer ?
#
loop_
_entity_poly.entity_id
_entity_poly.type
_entity_poly.pdbx_seq_one_letter_code
_entity_poly.pdbx_strand_id
1 'polypeptide(L)'
;MKTAICFNGLVGSTKGKSQELIGDFDKCFEISSDLYKKHIIDKNDADIFVHSWSTGLEKEIVDTYKPKKYIVEEQKIFKIPEYITHHNETRKQTHYSLWYTRKEVMKLVEEYEKENNFKYDCVMLARFDLAWQTDLIFEEY
;
A
#
# COMPACT_ATOMS: atom_id res chain seq x y z
N MET A 1 5.94 12.33 17.12
CA MET A 1 5.96 10.84 17.14
C MET A 1 6.55 10.33 15.83
N LYS A 2 7.39 9.29 15.81
CA LYS A 2 7.94 8.72 14.55
C LYS A 2 6.92 7.80 13.91
N THR A 3 6.38 8.21 12.77
CA THR A 3 5.30 7.47 12.10
C THR A 3 5.68 7.00 10.71
N ALA A 4 5.14 5.86 10.30
CA ALA A 4 5.29 5.32 8.95
C ALA A 4 3.94 5.03 8.31
N ILE A 5 3.74 5.47 7.06
CA ILE A 5 2.58 5.13 6.23
C ILE A 5 3.02 4.14 5.15
N CYS A 6 2.40 2.97 5.12
CA CYS A 6 2.83 1.84 4.32
C CYS A 6 1.77 1.44 3.30
N PHE A 7 1.91 1.92 2.06
CA PHE A 7 1.03 1.52 0.97
C PHE A 7 1.39 0.13 0.45
N ASN A 8 0.38 -0.72 0.22
CA ASN A 8 0.58 -2.10 -0.21
C ASN A 8 -0.46 -2.56 -1.24
N GLY A 9 -0.03 -3.37 -2.20
CA GLY A 9 -0.91 -4.07 -3.15
C GLY A 9 -1.16 -3.32 -4.47
N LEU A 10 -2.30 -3.61 -5.10
CA LEU A 10 -2.73 -2.92 -6.32
C LEU A 10 -3.26 -1.51 -5.98
N VAL A 11 -3.06 -0.57 -6.90
CA VAL A 11 -3.57 0.81 -6.76
C VAL A 11 -5.09 0.86 -6.66
N GLY A 12 -5.78 -0.07 -7.32
CA GLY A 12 -7.24 -0.08 -7.45
C GLY A 12 -7.71 0.64 -8.71
N SER A 13 -9.02 0.63 -8.96
CA SER A 13 -9.61 1.18 -10.17
C SER A 13 -10.99 1.79 -9.87
N THR A 14 -11.46 2.66 -10.76
CA THR A 14 -12.77 3.31 -10.64
C THR A 14 -13.98 2.37 -10.81
N LYS A 15 -13.76 1.10 -11.18
CA LYS A 15 -14.84 0.12 -11.43
C LYS A 15 -14.44 -1.28 -11.01
N GLY A 16 -15.42 -2.05 -10.53
CA GLY A 16 -15.23 -3.46 -10.23
C GLY A 16 -14.25 -3.68 -9.09
N LYS A 17 -13.69 -4.89 -9.04
CA LYS A 17 -12.65 -5.24 -8.06
C LYS A 17 -11.27 -5.13 -8.71
N SER A 18 -10.24 -4.80 -7.93
CA SER A 18 -8.89 -4.54 -8.46
C SER A 18 -8.32 -5.71 -9.29
N GLN A 19 -8.62 -6.96 -8.94
CA GLN A 19 -8.14 -8.13 -9.69
C GLN A 19 -8.86 -8.38 -11.02
N GLU A 20 -9.97 -7.69 -11.28
CA GLU A 20 -10.68 -7.76 -12.56
C GLU A 20 -10.00 -6.88 -13.62
N LEU A 21 -9.10 -5.99 -13.19
CA LEU A 21 -8.34 -5.08 -14.04
C LEU A 21 -9.22 -4.27 -15.01
N ILE A 22 -10.40 -3.87 -14.54
CA ILE A 22 -11.34 -3.02 -15.29
C ILE A 22 -11.43 -1.63 -14.65
N GLY A 23 -11.79 -0.64 -15.47
CA GLY A 23 -11.91 0.74 -15.04
C GLY A 23 -10.64 1.54 -15.27
N ASP A 24 -10.56 2.67 -14.58
CA ASP A 24 -9.48 3.65 -14.72
C ASP A 24 -8.61 3.61 -13.46
N PHE A 25 -7.36 3.20 -13.59
CA PHE A 25 -6.41 3.06 -12.48
C PHE A 25 -5.73 4.40 -12.19
N ASP A 26 -5.33 5.12 -13.24
CA ASP A 26 -4.75 6.45 -13.14
C ASP A 26 -5.69 7.41 -12.41
N LYS A 27 -6.98 7.42 -12.79
CA LYS A 27 -7.97 8.28 -12.13
C LYS A 27 -8.24 7.88 -10.70
N CYS A 28 -8.24 6.57 -10.41
CA CYS A 28 -8.36 6.08 -9.05
C CYS A 28 -7.18 6.59 -8.20
N PHE A 29 -5.96 6.45 -8.71
CA PHE A 29 -4.73 6.90 -8.07
C PHE A 29 -4.71 8.40 -7.84
N GLU A 30 -5.03 9.19 -8.88
CA GLU A 30 -5.08 10.65 -8.81
C GLU A 30 -5.99 11.11 -7.66
N ILE A 31 -7.23 10.61 -7.63
CA ILE A 31 -8.20 11.01 -6.61
C ILE A 31 -7.74 10.57 -5.21
N SER A 32 -7.35 9.31 -5.06
CA SER A 32 -7.03 8.78 -3.74
C SER A 32 -5.74 9.36 -3.18
N SER A 33 -4.71 9.56 -4.01
CA SER A 33 -3.43 10.15 -3.59
C SER A 33 -3.58 11.62 -3.18
N ASP A 34 -4.42 12.40 -3.88
CA ASP A 34 -4.76 13.76 -3.48
C ASP A 34 -5.43 13.81 -2.10
N LEU A 35 -6.35 12.87 -1.84
CA LEU A 35 -7.04 12.78 -0.56
C LEU A 35 -6.11 12.31 0.56
N TYR A 36 -5.27 11.32 0.30
CA TYR A 36 -4.22 10.90 1.22
C TYR A 36 -3.29 12.06 1.56
N LYS A 37 -2.87 12.82 0.55
CA LYS A 37 -2.01 13.98 0.74
C LYS A 37 -2.67 15.01 1.64
N LYS A 38 -3.89 15.42 1.30
CA LYS A 38 -4.63 16.45 2.03
C LYS A 38 -4.95 16.09 3.48
N HIS A 39 -5.38 14.85 3.71
CA HIS A 39 -5.97 14.45 4.99
C HIS A 39 -5.03 13.66 5.90
N ILE A 40 -3.91 13.15 5.39
CA ILE A 40 -2.97 12.36 6.18
C ILE A 40 -1.55 12.85 5.99
N ILE A 41 -1.00 12.82 4.78
CA ILE A 41 0.45 13.03 4.58
C ILE A 41 0.85 14.46 4.96
N ASP A 42 0.15 15.48 4.46
CA ASP A 42 0.48 16.88 4.77
C ASP A 42 0.11 17.28 6.22
N LYS A 43 -0.57 16.38 6.96
CA LYS A 43 -0.98 16.58 8.36
C LYS A 43 -0.01 15.95 9.37
N ASN A 44 0.95 15.16 8.90
CA ASN A 44 1.84 14.38 9.76
C ASN A 44 3.28 14.41 9.26
N ASP A 45 4.24 14.39 10.20
CA ASP A 45 5.63 14.06 9.89
C ASP A 45 5.76 12.53 9.83
N ALA A 46 5.44 11.97 8.66
CA ALA A 46 5.39 10.53 8.42
C ALA A 46 6.31 10.12 7.27
N ASP A 47 7.12 9.08 7.52
CA ASP A 47 7.87 8.43 6.46
C ASP A 47 6.96 7.50 5.66
N ILE A 48 7.14 7.45 4.33
CA ILE A 48 6.30 6.63 3.45
C ILE A 48 7.09 5.42 2.93
N PHE A 49 6.42 4.27 2.92
CA PHE A 49 6.92 3.01 2.36
C PHE A 49 5.91 2.43 1.40
N VAL A 50 6.38 1.78 0.34
CA VAL A 50 5.51 1.25 -0.70
C VAL A 50 5.91 -0.16 -1.12
N HIS A 51 4.93 -1.06 -1.15
CA HIS A 51 4.97 -2.25 -2.00
C HIS A 51 3.80 -2.19 -2.99
N SER A 52 4.03 -2.36 -4.29
CA SER A 52 2.92 -2.40 -5.26
C SER A 52 3.09 -3.47 -6.33
N TRP A 53 1.95 -3.98 -6.79
CA TRP A 53 1.85 -4.80 -7.98
C TRP A 53 1.64 -3.98 -9.27
N SER A 54 1.46 -2.66 -9.15
CA SER A 54 1.02 -1.79 -10.25
C SER A 54 2.22 -1.24 -11.02
N THR A 55 2.95 -2.10 -11.74
CA THR A 55 4.17 -1.74 -12.49
C THR A 55 3.94 -0.61 -13.50
N GLY A 56 2.74 -0.54 -14.09
CA GLY A 56 2.35 0.56 -14.99
C GLY A 56 2.19 1.93 -14.33
N LEU A 57 2.18 2.02 -13.00
CA LEU A 57 2.04 3.26 -12.22
C LEU A 57 3.25 3.55 -11.32
N GLU A 58 4.38 2.85 -11.55
CA GLU A 58 5.55 2.97 -10.68
C GLU A 58 6.04 4.42 -10.57
N LYS A 59 6.14 5.12 -11.71
CA LYS A 59 6.61 6.49 -11.76
C LYS A 59 5.69 7.43 -10.98
N GLU A 60 4.39 7.32 -11.18
CA GLU A 60 3.36 8.11 -10.53
C GLU A 60 3.37 7.88 -9.01
N ILE A 61 3.50 6.63 -8.59
CA ILE A 61 3.61 6.24 -7.17
C ILE A 61 4.83 6.88 -6.52
N VAL A 62 6.01 6.76 -7.14
CA VAL A 62 7.27 7.25 -6.59
C VAL A 62 7.31 8.78 -6.58
N ASP A 63 6.87 9.43 -7.66
CA ASP A 63 6.84 10.89 -7.78
C ASP A 63 5.87 11.52 -6.76
N THR A 64 4.72 10.89 -6.54
CA THR A 64 3.66 11.40 -5.64
C THR A 64 4.00 11.21 -4.17
N TYR A 65 4.39 9.99 -3.78
CA TYR A 65 4.58 9.65 -2.37
C TYR A 65 6.02 9.80 -1.87
N LYS A 66 7.01 9.90 -2.77
CA LYS A 66 8.44 10.04 -2.41
C LYS A 66 8.88 9.09 -1.29
N PRO A 67 8.64 7.78 -1.44
CA PRO A 67 8.86 6.83 -0.36
C PRO A 67 10.34 6.74 0.04
N LYS A 68 10.62 6.46 1.31
CA LYS A 68 11.98 6.19 1.81
C LYS A 68 12.57 4.92 1.20
N LYS A 69 11.73 3.89 1.06
CA LYS A 69 12.03 2.65 0.35
C LYS A 69 10.75 2.15 -0.34
N TYR A 70 10.91 1.53 -1.50
CA TYR A 70 9.79 0.95 -2.24
C TYR A 70 10.18 -0.28 -3.04
N ILE A 71 9.16 -1.09 -3.34
CA ILE A 71 9.22 -2.19 -4.31
C ILE A 71 7.98 -2.08 -5.19
N VAL A 72 8.17 -2.02 -6.50
CA VAL A 72 7.09 -2.25 -7.48
C VAL A 72 7.50 -3.43 -8.34
N GLU A 73 6.68 -4.48 -8.37
CA GLU A 73 7.01 -5.73 -9.05
C GLU A 73 5.77 -6.37 -9.68
N GLU A 74 5.98 -7.26 -10.64
CA GLU A 74 4.90 -8.03 -11.27
C GLU A 74 4.18 -8.94 -10.26
N GLN A 75 2.86 -9.11 -10.44
CA GLN A 75 2.05 -9.88 -9.49
C GLN A 75 2.41 -11.37 -9.50
N LYS A 76 2.69 -11.91 -8.31
CA LYS A 76 3.05 -13.32 -8.13
C LYS A 76 1.82 -14.22 -8.12
N ILE A 77 1.97 -15.42 -8.69
CA ILE A 77 1.02 -16.52 -8.52
C ILE A 77 1.51 -17.37 -7.34
N PHE A 78 0.65 -17.55 -6.35
CA PHE A 78 0.99 -18.25 -5.12
C PHE A 78 0.61 -19.73 -5.20
N LYS A 79 1.50 -20.60 -4.70
CA LYS A 79 1.14 -22.01 -4.48
C LYS A 79 0.26 -22.10 -3.24
N ILE A 80 -1.05 -22.25 -3.46
CA ILE A 80 -2.01 -22.35 -2.36
C ILE A 80 -1.98 -23.77 -1.78
N PRO A 81 -1.83 -23.93 -0.44
CA PRO A 81 -1.90 -25.24 0.19
C PRO A 81 -3.28 -25.89 0.04
N GLU A 82 -3.30 -27.21 -0.12
CA GLU A 82 -4.52 -27.99 -0.36
C GLU A 82 -5.55 -27.90 0.78
N TYR A 83 -5.09 -27.67 2.02
CA TYR A 83 -5.98 -27.51 3.18
C TYR A 83 -6.79 -26.21 3.14
N ILE A 84 -6.44 -25.25 2.28
CA ILE A 84 -7.25 -24.05 2.04
C ILE A 84 -8.33 -24.42 1.02
N THR A 85 -9.44 -24.96 1.51
CA THR A 85 -10.51 -25.51 0.67
C THR A 85 -11.58 -24.47 0.34
N HIS A 86 -11.84 -23.51 1.23
CA HIS A 86 -12.88 -22.50 1.07
C HIS A 86 -12.51 -21.40 0.05
N HIS A 87 -13.53 -20.89 -0.65
CA HIS A 87 -13.47 -19.90 -1.74
C HIS A 87 -12.94 -20.40 -3.09
N ASN A 88 -13.23 -19.65 -4.15
CA ASN A 88 -12.67 -19.89 -5.47
C ASN A 88 -11.16 -19.56 -5.52
N GLU A 89 -10.46 -20.10 -6.52
CA GLU A 89 -9.01 -19.95 -6.66
C GLU A 89 -8.57 -18.49 -6.71
N THR A 90 -9.30 -17.65 -7.45
CA THR A 90 -9.04 -16.19 -7.52
C THR A 90 -9.02 -15.54 -6.15
N ARG A 91 -9.98 -15.90 -5.27
CA ARG A 91 -10.07 -15.34 -3.93
C ARG A 91 -8.94 -15.86 -3.04
N LYS A 92 -8.50 -17.11 -3.20
CA LYS A 92 -7.33 -17.64 -2.48
C LYS A 92 -6.07 -16.88 -2.88
N GLN A 93 -5.82 -16.71 -4.17
CA GLN A 93 -4.71 -15.91 -4.71
C GLN A 93 -4.74 -14.47 -4.18
N THR A 94 -5.91 -13.83 -4.16
CA THR A 94 -6.05 -12.44 -3.66
C THR A 94 -5.65 -12.33 -2.18
N HIS A 95 -6.02 -13.29 -1.33
CA HIS A 95 -5.62 -13.26 0.08
C HIS A 95 -4.12 -13.46 0.27
N TYR A 96 -3.51 -14.40 -0.46
CA TYR A 96 -2.07 -14.59 -0.39
C TYR A 96 -1.31 -13.37 -0.89
N SER A 97 -1.80 -12.77 -1.98
CA SER A 97 -1.28 -11.50 -2.50
C SER A 97 -1.33 -10.39 -1.47
N LEU A 98 -2.46 -10.21 -0.76
CA LEU A 98 -2.62 -9.23 0.31
C LEU A 98 -1.62 -9.43 1.46
N TRP A 99 -1.44 -10.66 1.92
CA TRP A 99 -0.51 -10.94 3.03
C TRP A 99 0.94 -10.80 2.60
N TYR A 100 1.26 -11.18 1.36
CA TYR A 100 2.58 -11.00 0.79
C TYR A 100 2.95 -9.51 0.72
N THR A 101 2.09 -8.65 0.17
CA THR A 101 2.42 -7.21 0.02
C THR A 101 2.62 -6.54 1.37
N ARG A 102 1.78 -6.88 2.36
CA ARG A 102 1.93 -6.42 3.74
C ARG A 102 3.26 -6.88 4.34
N LYS A 103 3.65 -8.13 4.12
CA LYS A 103 4.93 -8.65 4.59
C LYS A 103 6.10 -7.89 3.95
N GLU A 104 6.08 -7.69 2.64
CA GLU A 104 7.18 -7.02 1.94
C GLU A 104 7.31 -5.55 2.34
N VAL A 105 6.21 -4.79 2.44
CA VAL A 105 6.30 -3.40 2.89
C VAL A 105 6.82 -3.30 4.33
N MET A 106 6.45 -4.24 5.21
CA MET A 106 6.99 -4.26 6.58
C MET A 106 8.47 -4.61 6.65
N LYS A 107 9.00 -5.41 5.72
CA LYS A 107 10.45 -5.61 5.62
C LYS A 107 11.17 -4.30 5.26
N LEU A 108 10.61 -3.49 4.36
CA LEU A 108 11.18 -2.19 4.01
C LEU A 108 11.24 -1.26 5.22
N VAL A 109 10.18 -1.25 6.04
CA VAL A 109 10.16 -0.53 7.32
C VAL A 109 11.27 -1.05 8.24
N GLU A 110 11.35 -2.37 8.44
CA GLU A 110 12.34 -3.00 9.33
C GLU A 110 13.79 -2.72 8.87
N GLU A 111 14.06 -2.76 7.57
CA GLU A 111 15.36 -2.43 6.99
C GLU A 111 15.72 -0.97 7.26
N TYR A 112 14.80 -0.03 7.02
CA TYR A 112 15.05 1.39 7.25
C TYR A 112 15.26 1.71 8.73
N GLU A 113 14.48 1.09 9.62
CA GLU A 113 14.67 1.18 11.08
C GLU A 113 16.09 0.74 11.50
N LYS A 114 16.57 -0.39 10.95
CA LYS A 114 17.92 -0.91 11.22
C LYS A 114 19.01 0.03 10.70
N GLU A 115 18.87 0.51 9.47
CA GLU A 115 19.84 1.41 8.82
C GLU A 115 19.98 2.74 9.57
N ASN A 116 18.89 3.24 10.15
CA ASN A 116 18.85 4.54 10.83
C ASN A 116 18.85 4.43 12.36
N ASN A 117 19.02 3.22 12.90
CA ASN A 117 19.09 2.93 14.33
C ASN A 117 17.93 3.53 15.16
N PHE A 118 16.69 3.37 14.68
CA PHE A 118 15.49 3.77 15.42
C PHE A 118 14.34 2.80 15.20
N LYS A 119 13.24 2.98 15.94
CA LYS A 119 11.96 2.29 15.73
C LYS A 119 10.83 3.28 15.54
N TYR A 120 9.89 2.96 14.65
CA TYR A 120 8.66 3.74 14.51
C TYR A 120 7.76 3.48 15.72
N ASP A 121 7.15 4.55 16.21
CA ASP A 121 6.16 4.49 17.29
C ASP A 121 4.81 4.00 16.76
N CYS A 122 4.48 4.36 15.52
CA CYS A 122 3.26 3.95 14.83
C CYS A 122 3.53 3.61 13.36
N VAL A 123 2.99 2.48 12.90
CA VAL A 123 3.05 2.05 11.50
C VAL A 123 1.63 1.81 10.99
N MET A 124 1.20 2.60 10.02
CA MET A 124 -0.10 2.49 9.37
C MET A 124 0.00 1.70 8.08
N LEU A 125 -0.69 0.56 7.97
CA LEU A 125 -0.89 -0.12 6.69
C LEU A 125 -2.04 0.54 5.91
N ALA A 126 -1.75 1.00 4.69
CA ALA A 126 -2.67 1.72 3.84
C ALA A 126 -2.92 0.98 2.51
N ARG A 127 -4.14 1.12 1.99
CA ARG A 127 -4.47 0.77 0.61
C ARG A 127 -4.40 2.03 -0.24
N PHE A 128 -4.07 1.89 -1.51
CA PHE A 128 -4.00 3.03 -2.42
C PHE A 128 -5.37 3.64 -2.72
N ASP A 129 -6.42 2.85 -2.84
CA ASP A 129 -7.75 3.26 -3.31
C ASP A 129 -8.70 3.78 -2.21
N LEU A 130 -8.18 4.24 -1.08
CA LEU A 130 -9.01 4.83 -0.03
C LEU A 130 -9.20 6.33 -0.23
N ALA A 131 -10.46 6.76 -0.16
CA ALA A 131 -10.86 8.16 -0.25
C ALA A 131 -11.09 8.73 1.16
N TRP A 132 -10.03 9.28 1.77
CA TRP A 132 -10.10 9.91 3.08
C TRP A 132 -10.89 11.23 3.02
N GLN A 133 -11.80 11.44 3.97
CA GLN A 133 -12.64 12.64 4.06
C GLN A 133 -12.42 13.44 5.34
N THR A 134 -11.64 12.89 6.27
CA THR A 134 -11.35 13.47 7.57
C THR A 134 -9.86 13.41 7.81
N ASP A 135 -9.34 14.44 8.47
CA ASP A 135 -7.94 14.48 8.84
C ASP A 135 -7.64 13.36 9.85
N LEU A 136 -6.53 12.65 9.65
CA LEU A 136 -5.96 11.75 10.63
C LEU A 136 -4.64 12.36 11.09
N ILE A 137 -4.57 12.81 12.33
CA ILE A 137 -3.35 13.36 12.93
C ILE A 137 -2.86 12.35 13.97
N PHE A 138 -1.74 11.69 13.70
CA PHE A 138 -1.26 10.60 14.53
C PHE A 138 -0.93 11.05 15.96
N GLU A 139 -0.44 12.27 16.15
CA GLU A 139 -0.06 12.78 17.48
C GLU A 139 -1.25 13.01 18.44
N GLU A 140 -2.50 12.92 17.95
CA GLU A 140 -3.71 13.02 18.77
C GLU A 140 -4.11 11.68 19.43
N TYR A 141 -3.34 10.61 19.21
CA TYR A 141 -3.60 9.25 19.71
C TYR A 141 -2.37 8.65 20.43
#